data_AF-A0A942SEG2-F1
#
_entry.id   AF-A0A942SEG2-F1
#
_cell.length_a   1.000
_cell.length_b   1.000
_cell.length_c   1.000
_cell.angle_alpha   90.00
_cell.angle_beta   90.00
_cell.angle_gamma   90.00
#
_symmetry.space_group_name_H-M   'P 1'
#
loop_
_entity.id
_entity.type
_entity.pdbx_description
1 polymer ?
#
loop_
_entity_poly.entity_id
_entity_poly.type
_entity_poly.pdbx_seq_one_letter_code
_entity_poly.pdbx_strand_id
1 'polypeptide(L)' 'VGMAPAVPAGAMPIGVTADASGFITVSDENGGLIPAGCATNALDVNRAVQSATAGALRAIQVINSVAGVEG' A
#
# COMPACT_ATOMS: atom_id res chain seq x y z
N VAL A 1 20.52 7.53 11.32
CA VAL A 1 19.20 8.19 11.41
C VAL A 1 18.21 7.34 10.60
N GLY A 2 17.02 7.04 11.12
CA GLY A 2 16.03 6.16 10.49
C GLY A 2 14.88 6.92 9.83
N MET A 3 13.89 6.18 9.30
CA MET A 3 12.65 6.74 8.77
C MET A 3 11.46 6.28 9.61
N ALA A 4 10.48 7.17 9.78
CA ALA A 4 9.21 6.88 10.44
C ALA A 4 8.05 7.27 9.51
N PRO A 5 6.93 6.53 9.56
CA PRO A 5 5.74 6.87 8.81
C PRO A 5 5.15 8.21 9.27
N ALA A 6 4.64 8.99 8.32
CA ALA A 6 4.06 10.30 8.62
C ALA A 6 2.70 10.21 9.33
N VAL A 7 1.98 9.09 9.14
CA VAL A 7 0.67 8.85 9.73
C VAL A 7 0.69 7.51 10.46
N PRO A 8 0.41 7.45 11.77
CA PRO A 8 0.30 6.18 12.47
C PRO A 8 -0.95 5.43 12.02
N ALA A 9 -0.86 4.11 11.92
CA ALA A 9 -1.94 3.27 11.36
C ALA A 9 -3.29 3.44 12.05
N GLY A 10 -3.32 3.60 13.38
CA GLY A 10 -4.55 3.82 14.14
C GLY A 10 -5.19 5.20 13.94
N ALA A 11 -4.51 6.14 13.27
CA ALA A 11 -5.08 7.44 12.90
C ALA A 11 -5.64 7.46 11.47
N MET A 12 -5.49 6.37 10.71
CA MET A 12 -6.14 6.29 9.40
C MET A 12 -7.65 6.09 9.59
N PRO A 13 -8.48 6.85 8.84
CA PRO A 13 -9.94 6.70 8.89
C PRO A 13 -10.45 5.39 8.27
N ILE A 14 -9.55 4.57 7.73
CA ILE A 14 -9.81 3.31 7.03
C ILE A 14 -9.03 2.19 7.73
N GLY A 15 -9.61 0.99 7.83
CA GLY A 15 -8.94 -0.16 8.44
C GLY A 15 -7.77 -0.63 7.61
N VAL A 16 -6.55 -0.25 8.00
CA VAL A 16 -5.30 -0.71 7.39
C VAL A 16 -4.41 -1.35 8.45
N THR A 17 -3.83 -2.48 8.11
CA THR A 17 -2.92 -3.22 8.99
C THR A 17 -1.50 -2.70 8.83
N ALA A 18 -0.84 -2.39 9.94
CA ALA A 18 0.54 -1.91 9.97
C ALA A 18 1.45 -2.82 10.80
N ASP A 19 2.74 -2.76 10.50
CA ASP A 19 3.77 -3.51 11.20
C ASP A 19 4.12 -2.87 12.56
N ALA A 20 4.99 -3.53 13.31
CA ALA A 20 5.47 -3.03 14.60
C ALA A 20 6.23 -1.69 14.50
N SER A 21 6.69 -1.31 13.31
CA SER A 21 7.35 -0.04 13.03
C SER A 21 6.37 1.05 12.55
N GLY A 22 5.08 0.72 12.42
CA GLY A 22 4.01 1.60 11.99
C GLY A 22 3.86 1.74 10.47
N PHE A 23 4.60 0.98 9.66
CA PHE A 23 4.46 1.00 8.21
C PHE A 23 3.30 0.12 7.76
N ILE A 24 2.62 0.51 6.68
CA ILE A 24 1.44 -0.19 6.18
C ILE A 24 1.88 -1.49 5.50
N THR A 25 1.34 -2.60 5.99
CA THR A 25 1.62 -3.94 5.45
C THR A 25 0.65 -4.28 4.33
N VAL A 26 1.07 -5.13 3.39
CA VAL A 26 0.15 -5.74 2.43
C VAL A 26 -0.60 -6.85 3.15
N SER A 27 -1.88 -6.63 3.42
CA SER A 27 -2.77 -7.58 4.09
C SER A 27 -4.11 -7.63 3.38
N ASP A 28 -4.75 -8.80 3.31
CA ASP A 28 -6.10 -8.93 2.74
C ASP A 28 -7.14 -8.13 3.52
N GLU A 29 -6.86 -7.86 4.80
CA GLU A 29 -7.65 -7.01 5.70
C GLU A 29 -7.70 -5.54 5.26
N ASN A 30 -6.73 -5.08 4.47
CA ASN A 30 -6.72 -3.72 3.92
C ASN A 30 -7.76 -3.55 2.79
N GLY A 31 -8.43 -4.63 2.38
CA GLY A 31 -9.36 -4.63 1.25
C GLY A 31 -8.68 -4.26 -0.07
N GLY A 32 -9.37 -3.48 -0.92
CA GLY A 32 -8.85 -3.03 -2.21
C GLY A 32 -7.71 -2.00 -2.14
N LEU A 33 -7.16 -1.72 -0.96
CA LEU A 33 -6.07 -0.76 -0.77
C LEU A 33 -4.71 -1.42 -1.04
N ILE A 34 -3.91 -0.78 -1.89
CA ILE A 34 -2.56 -1.24 -2.22
C ILE A 34 -1.55 -0.24 -1.65
N PRO A 35 -0.86 -0.59 -0.54
CA PRO A 35 0.11 0.31 0.06
C PRO A 35 1.38 0.35 -0.80
N ALA A 36 1.99 1.54 -0.93
CA ALA A 36 3.13 1.75 -1.82
C ALA A 36 4.16 2.75 -1.28
N GLY A 37 5.41 2.64 -1.76
CA GLY A 37 6.48 3.59 -1.47
C GLY A 37 6.87 3.64 0.00
N CYS A 38 7.25 4.82 0.49
CA CYS A 38 7.72 5.00 1.88
C CYS A 38 6.63 4.80 2.95
N ALA A 39 5.37 4.61 2.54
CA ALA A 39 4.30 4.24 3.46
C ALA A 39 4.41 2.77 3.91
N THR A 40 5.08 1.91 3.13
CA THR A 40 5.18 0.47 3.43
C THR A 40 6.48 0.08 4.10
N ASN A 41 7.54 0.86 3.90
CA ASN A 41 8.84 0.63 4.52
C ASN A 41 9.74 1.87 4.36
N ALA A 42 10.86 1.88 5.09
CA ALA A 42 11.94 2.84 4.89
C ALA A 42 12.69 2.55 3.57
N LEU A 43 12.26 3.18 2.48
CA LEU A 43 12.80 2.95 1.13
C LEU A 43 13.51 4.18 0.58
N ASP A 44 14.53 3.94 -0.25
CA ASP A 44 15.12 4.97 -1.11
C ASP A 44 14.18 5.31 -2.29
N VAL A 45 14.47 6.43 -2.97
CA VAL A 45 13.65 6.94 -4.07
C VAL A 45 13.45 5.92 -5.21
N ASN A 46 14.45 5.09 -5.53
CA ASN A 46 14.33 4.13 -6.63
C ASN A 46 13.40 2.99 -6.24
N ARG A 47 13.56 2.45 -5.02
CA ARG A 47 12.67 1.41 -4.49
C ARG A 47 11.26 1.93 -4.27
N ALA A 48 11.12 3.17 -3.80
CA ALA A 48 9.82 3.80 -3.60
C ALA A 48 9.06 3.93 -4.93
N VAL A 49 9.73 4.38 -6.00
CA VAL A 49 9.15 4.48 -7.34
C VAL A 49 8.80 3.10 -7.91
N GLN A 50 9.67 2.10 -7.78
CA GLN A 50 9.39 0.74 -8.23
C GLN A 50 8.17 0.13 -7.52
N SER A 51 8.09 0.32 -6.21
CA SER A 51 6.94 -0.12 -5.40
C SER A 51 5.65 0.57 -5.84
N ALA A 52 5.69 1.89 -6.08
CA ALA A 52 4.52 2.64 -6.56
C ALA A 52 4.04 2.17 -7.93
N THR A 53 4.96 1.96 -8.87
CA THR A 53 4.63 1.43 -10.20
C THR A 53 4.01 0.04 -10.12
N ALA A 54 4.59 -0.86 -9.32
CA ALA A 54 4.04 -2.20 -9.11
C ALA A 54 2.62 -2.14 -8.49
N GLY A 55 2.41 -1.25 -7.52
CA GLY A 55 1.10 -1.06 -6.88
C GLY A 55 0.04 -0.55 -7.86
N ALA A 56 0.39 0.44 -8.70
CA ALA A 56 -0.51 0.97 -9.71
C ALA A 56 -0.89 -0.07 -10.77
N LEU A 57 0.08 -0.85 -11.27
CA LEU A 57 -0.20 -1.93 -12.22
C LEU A 57 -1.11 -3.01 -11.60
N ARG A 58 -0.91 -3.34 -10.33
CA ARG A 58 -1.79 -4.28 -9.61
C ARG A 58 -3.20 -3.73 -9.45
N ALA A 59 -3.36 -2.43 -9.13
CA ALA A 59 -4.68 -1.81 -9.05
C ALA A 59 -5.42 -1.90 -10.38
N ILE A 60 -4.74 -1.59 -11.49
CA ILE A 60 -5.30 -1.69 -12.85
C ILE A 60 -5.73 -3.12 -13.16
N GLN A 61 -4.91 -4.11 -12.81
CA GLN A 61 -5.25 -5.53 -13.00
C GLN A 61 -6.50 -5.93 -12.20
N VAL A 62 -6.62 -5.49 -10.95
CA VAL A 62 -7.80 -5.75 -10.11
C VAL A 62 -9.05 -5.13 -10.75
N ILE A 63 -8.99 -3.85 -11.17
CA ILE A 63 -10.12 -3.17 -11.80
C ILE A 63 -10.57 -3.90 -13.08
N ASN A 64 -9.62 -4.27 -13.94
CA ASN A 64 -9.93 -4.98 -15.18
C ASN A 64 -10.51 -6.38 -14.93
N SER A 65 -10.06 -7.07 -13.88
CA SER A 65 -10.63 -8.37 -13.50
C SER A 65 -12.07 -8.26 -13.01
N VAL A 66 -12.42 -7.17 -12.32
CA VAL A 66 -13.80 -6.92 -11.84
C VAL A 66 -14.70 -6.50 -13.00
N ALA A 67 -14.23 -5.62 -13.89
CA ALA A 67 -15.01 -5.18 -15.06
C ALA A 67 -15.41 -6.34 -16.00
N GLY A 68 -14.64 -7.42 -16.05
CA GLY A 68 -14.95 -8.61 -16.86
C GLY A 68 -15.96 -9.58 -16.23
N VAL A 69 -16.25 -9.46 -14.92
CA VAL A 69 -17.20 -10.35 -14.22
C VAL A 69 -18.60 -9.73 -14.05
N GLU A 70 -18.75 -8.42 -14.27
CA GLU A 70 -20.04 -7.70 -14.19
C GLU A 70 -20.73 -7.55 -15.57
N GLY A 71 -20.12 -8.02 -16.65
CA GLY A 71 -20.62 -7.93 -18.03
C GLY A 71 -21.38 -9.17 -18.52
#